data_AF-A0AAQ1P8E8-F1
#
_entry.id   AF-A0AAQ1P8E8-F1
#
_cell.length_a   1.000
_cell.length_b   1.000
_cell.length_c   1.000
_cell.angle_alpha   90.00
_cell.angle_beta   90.00
_cell.angle_gamma   90.00
#
_symmetry.space_group_name_H-M   'P 1'
#
loop_
_entity.id
_entity.type
_entity.pdbx_description
1 polymer ?
#
loop_
_entity_poly.entity_id
_entity_poly.type
_entity_poly.pdbx_seq_one_letter_code
_entity_poly.pdbx_strand_id
1 'polypeptide(L)'
;MYATGDTAWAAVDELGNHALMTCQHAIPMGRHSGNNAAADLLGLQPVVYRQPKYVTCLDLGEWGATFSEGWERELKLHGQEGKHIKRQINSVWIYPPAADRALALAAADPLIAIV
;
A
#
# COMPACT_ATOMS: atom_id res chain seq x y z
N MET A 1 12.85 4.81 -16.84
CA MET A 1 11.79 5.69 -16.30
C MET A 1 11.00 4.87 -15.29
N TYR A 2 10.75 5.43 -14.09
CA TYR A 2 9.98 4.76 -13.04
C TYR A 2 8.73 5.58 -12.72
N ALA A 3 7.61 4.90 -12.45
CA ALA A 3 6.33 5.51 -12.11
C ALA A 3 5.75 4.83 -10.87
N THR A 4 5.01 5.58 -10.06
CA THR A 4 4.33 5.09 -8.87
C THR A 4 3.06 5.91 -8.62
N GLY A 5 2.28 5.51 -7.61
CA GLY A 5 1.04 6.14 -7.23
C GLY A 5 -0.01 6.08 -8.34
N ASP A 6 -0.85 7.10 -8.39
CA ASP A 6 -2.03 7.12 -9.26
C ASP A 6 -1.69 7.17 -10.76
N THR A 7 -0.43 7.43 -11.13
CA THR A 7 0.04 7.41 -12.53
C THR A 7 0.44 6.00 -13.00
N ALA A 8 0.66 5.05 -12.08
CA ALA A 8 1.16 3.73 -12.42
C ALA A 8 0.04 2.70 -12.59
N TRP A 9 0.02 2.01 -13.74
CA TRP A 9 -0.77 0.80 -13.97
C TRP A 9 0.13 -0.42 -13.85
N ALA A 10 0.28 -0.94 -12.63
CA ALA A 10 1.19 -2.04 -12.32
C ALA A 10 0.41 -3.33 -12.05
N ALA A 11 0.84 -4.46 -12.62
CA ALA A 11 0.36 -5.77 -12.23
C ALA A 11 0.73 -6.03 -10.75
N VAL A 12 -0.24 -6.50 -9.96
CA VAL A 12 -0.04 -6.79 -8.52
C VAL A 12 0.13 -8.28 -8.26
N ASP A 13 -0.27 -9.12 -9.22
CA ASP A 13 -0.16 -10.57 -9.21
C ASP A 13 -0.12 -11.13 -10.64
N GLU A 14 -0.14 -12.45 -10.77
CA GLU A 14 -0.21 -13.17 -12.05
C GLU A 14 -1.65 -13.52 -12.46
N LEU A 15 -2.65 -13.07 -11.71
CA LEU A 15 -4.07 -13.37 -11.95
C LEU A 15 -4.74 -12.31 -12.82
N GLY A 16 -3.98 -11.31 -13.28
CA GLY A 16 -4.47 -10.21 -14.11
C GLY A 16 -4.93 -8.99 -13.31
N ASN A 17 -4.76 -8.98 -11.99
CA ASN A 17 -5.12 -7.83 -11.18
C ASN A 17 -4.07 -6.72 -11.33
N HIS A 18 -4.54 -5.48 -11.28
CA HIS A 18 -3.70 -4.29 -11.41
C HIS A 18 -3.94 -3.33 -10.25
N ALA A 19 -2.89 -2.58 -9.91
CA ALA A 19 -2.95 -1.56 -8.90
C ALA A 19 -4.06 -0.54 -9.22
N LEU A 20 -4.86 -0.24 -8.21
CA LEU A 20 -5.84 0.83 -8.21
C LEU A 20 -5.22 2.13 -7.69
N MET A 21 -5.81 3.26 -8.06
CA MET A 21 -5.46 4.61 -7.59
C MET A 21 -5.78 4.77 -6.10
N THR A 22 -4.89 4.25 -5.24
CA THR A 22 -5.06 4.22 -3.79
C THR A 22 -3.72 4.37 -3.08
N CYS A 23 -3.73 4.93 -1.87
CA CYS A 23 -2.55 4.98 -1.02
C CYS A 23 -2.00 3.58 -0.70
N GLN A 24 -2.89 2.58 -0.61
CA GLN A 24 -2.52 1.18 -0.35
C GLN A 24 -1.57 0.62 -1.42
N HIS A 25 -1.76 0.96 -2.71
CA HIS A 25 -0.81 0.55 -3.76
C HIS A 25 0.32 1.57 -3.93
N ALA A 26 0.03 2.87 -3.81
CA ALA A 26 1.01 3.93 -4.03
C ALA A 26 2.23 3.81 -3.10
N ILE A 27 2.01 3.49 -1.83
CA ILE A 27 3.09 3.42 -0.84
C ILE A 27 4.08 2.28 -1.17
N PRO A 28 3.65 1.01 -1.31
CA PRO A 28 4.54 -0.08 -1.74
C PRO A 28 5.14 0.15 -3.12
N MET A 29 4.36 0.60 -4.12
CA MET A 29 4.91 0.95 -5.44
C MET A 29 6.03 1.99 -5.32
N GLY A 30 5.90 2.97 -4.42
CA GLY A 30 6.93 3.96 -4.13
C GLY A 30 8.22 3.34 -3.60
N ARG A 31 8.11 2.40 -2.65
CA ARG A 31 9.27 1.65 -2.11
C ARG A 31 10.00 0.88 -3.22
N HIS A 32 9.26 0.13 -4.04
CA HIS A 32 9.83 -0.62 -5.16
C HIS A 32 10.46 0.30 -6.22
N SER A 33 9.74 1.35 -6.61
CA SER A 33 10.21 2.32 -7.62
C SER A 33 11.50 3.02 -7.18
N GLY A 34 11.54 3.52 -5.94
CA GLY A 34 12.73 4.16 -5.37
C GLY A 34 13.91 3.21 -5.24
N ASN A 35 13.68 1.99 -4.73
CA ASN A 35 14.71 0.96 -4.62
C ASN A 35 15.26 0.58 -6.01
N ASN A 36 14.39 0.37 -6.99
CA ASN A 36 14.80 -0.06 -8.33
C ASN A 36 15.49 1.06 -9.11
N ALA A 37 15.14 2.33 -8.88
CA ALA A 37 15.88 3.46 -9.43
C ALA A 37 17.32 3.50 -8.89
N ALA A 38 17.52 3.24 -7.59
CA ALA A 38 18.85 3.14 -7.01
C ALA A 38 19.61 1.89 -7.51
N ALA A 39 18.94 0.74 -7.63
CA ALA A 39 19.53 -0.49 -8.15
C ALA A 39 20.06 -0.31 -9.58
N ASP A 40 19.29 0.35 -10.45
CA ASP A 40 19.67 0.63 -11.84
C ASP A 40 20.91 1.53 -11.92
N LEU A 41 20.98 2.58 -11.09
CA LEU A 41 22.18 3.43 -10.97
C LEU A 41 23.43 2.65 -10.53
N LEU A 42 23.24 1.56 -9.77
CA LEU A 42 24.32 0.73 -9.23
C LEU A 42 24.61 -0.52 -10.08
N GLY A 43 23.85 -0.78 -11.15
CA GLY A 43 23.96 -2.00 -11.95
C GLY A 43 23.50 -3.27 -11.21
N LEU A 44 22.60 -3.14 -10.23
CA LEU A 44 22.04 -4.23 -9.45
C LEU A 44 20.71 -4.70 -10.03
N GLN A 45 20.35 -5.95 -9.74
CA GLN A 45 19.07 -6.52 -10.17
C GLN A 45 17.89 -5.84 -9.44
N PRO A 46 16.86 -5.35 -10.17
CA PRO A 46 15.67 -4.78 -9.55
C PRO A 46 14.80 -5.83 -8.84
N VAL A 47 14.02 -5.37 -7.86
CA VAL A 47 13.03 -6.17 -7.12
C VAL A 47 11.66 -6.02 -7.76
N VAL A 48 11.06 -7.14 -8.16
CA VAL A 48 9.72 -7.17 -8.78
C VAL A 48 8.65 -6.75 -7.77
N TYR A 49 7.78 -5.84 -8.17
CA TYR A 49 6.61 -5.45 -7.38
C TYR A 49 5.54 -6.53 -7.43
N ARG A 50 5.00 -6.89 -6.26
CA ARG A 50 3.83 -7.77 -6.10
C ARG A 50 3.03 -7.35 -4.87
N GLN A 51 1.71 -7.30 -5.01
CA GLN A 51 0.79 -6.97 -3.92
C GLN A 51 -0.56 -7.69 -4.11
N PRO A 52 -0.64 -9.02 -3.90
CA PRO A 52 -1.90 -9.75 -4.08
C PRO A 52 -2.98 -9.32 -3.07
N LYS A 53 -2.57 -8.85 -1.88
CA LYS A 53 -3.50 -8.40 -0.84
C LYS A 53 -4.08 -7.03 -1.19
N TYR A 54 -5.41 -7.00 -1.28
CA TYR A 54 -6.20 -5.78 -1.48
C TYR A 54 -7.26 -5.67 -0.39
N VAL A 55 -7.39 -4.49 0.23
CA VAL A 55 -8.44 -4.21 1.21
C VAL A 55 -9.07 -2.85 0.95
N THR A 56 -10.31 -2.67 1.38
CA THR A 56 -11.00 -1.37 1.32
C THR A 56 -11.65 -1.08 2.66
N CYS A 57 -11.46 0.14 3.16
CA CYS A 57 -12.15 0.60 4.36
C CYS A 57 -12.89 1.91 4.05
N LEU A 58 -14.22 1.82 3.93
CA LEU A 58 -15.10 2.93 3.62
C LEU A 58 -15.70 3.50 4.89
N ASP A 59 -15.38 4.75 5.19
CA ASP A 59 -15.94 5.49 6.31
C ASP A 59 -17.40 5.90 6.03
N LEU A 60 -18.28 5.66 7.00
CA LEU A 60 -19.72 5.97 6.95
C LEU A 60 -20.12 7.03 7.99
N GLY A 61 -19.18 7.90 8.40
CA GLY A 61 -19.42 8.94 9.38
C GLY A 61 -19.65 8.39 10.78
N GLU A 62 -20.71 8.86 11.44
CA GLU A 62 -21.11 8.40 12.78
C GLU A 62 -21.59 6.94 12.79
N TRP A 63 -22.04 6.44 11.64
CA TRP A 63 -22.55 5.07 11.50
C TRP A 63 -21.44 4.02 11.46
N GLY A 64 -20.17 4.46 11.48
CA GLY A 64 -19.00 3.61 11.55
C GLY A 64 -18.26 3.54 10.22
N ALA A 65 -17.79 2.36 9.83
CA ALA A 65 -17.17 2.11 8.53
C ALA A 65 -17.37 0.65 8.12
N THR A 66 -17.23 0.33 6.84
CA THR A 66 -17.14 -1.04 6.33
C THR A 66 -15.70 -1.36 5.93
N PHE A 67 -15.19 -2.50 6.37
CA PHE A 67 -13.88 -3.02 5.98
C PHE A 67 -14.06 -4.33 5.21
N SER A 68 -13.51 -4.38 4.01
CA SER A 68 -13.58 -5.53 3.13
C SER A 68 -12.20 -5.96 2.62
N GLU A 69 -12.07 -7.24 2.30
CA GLU A 69 -10.85 -7.84 1.78
C GLU A 69 -11.08 -8.50 0.42
N GLY A 70 -10.02 -8.57 -0.38
CA GLY A 70 -10.01 -9.22 -1.68
C GLY A 70 -10.64 -8.38 -2.78
N TRP A 71 -10.45 -8.82 -4.02
CA TRP A 71 -10.94 -8.14 -5.23
C TRP A 71 -12.47 -8.13 -5.32
N GLU A 72 -13.11 -9.17 -4.79
CA GLU A 72 -14.57 -9.28 -4.63
C GLU A 72 -15.12 -8.47 -3.44
N ARG A 73 -14.25 -7.83 -2.65
CA ARG A 73 -14.62 -6.96 -1.51
C ARG A 73 -15.53 -7.65 -0.50
N GLU A 74 -15.14 -8.84 -0.05
CA GLU A 74 -15.85 -9.57 0.99
C GLU A 74 -15.85 -8.74 2.29
N LEU A 75 -17.03 -8.43 2.83
CA LEU A 75 -17.17 -7.66 4.06
C LEU A 75 -16.67 -8.47 5.26
N LYS A 76 -15.67 -7.93 5.98
CA LYS A 76 -15.12 -8.57 7.18
C LYS A 76 -15.54 -7.87 8.46
N LEU A 77 -15.51 -6.54 8.48
CA LEU A 77 -15.88 -5.74 9.65
C LEU A 77 -16.82 -4.60 9.24
N HIS A 78 -17.70 -4.19 10.15
CA HIS A 78 -18.61 -3.06 9.92
C HIS A 78 -18.87 -2.27 11.21
N GLY A 79 -19.57 -1.14 11.09
CA GLY A 79 -19.91 -0.30 12.23
C GLY A 79 -18.67 0.29 12.91
N GLN A 80 -18.67 0.35 14.24
CA GLN A 80 -17.60 1.02 15.00
C GLN A 80 -16.27 0.25 14.98
N GLU A 81 -16.31 -1.07 14.79
CA GLU A 81 -15.10 -1.87 14.64
C GLU A 81 -14.38 -1.54 13.33
N GLY A 82 -15.12 -1.48 12.22
CA GLY A 82 -14.58 -0.97 10.95
C GLY A 82 -14.05 0.46 11.10
N LYS A 83 -14.75 1.32 11.86
CA LYS A 83 -14.31 2.71 12.11
C LYS A 83 -13.00 2.77 12.89
N HIS A 84 -12.80 1.85 13.84
CA HIS A 84 -11.56 1.75 14.58
C HIS A 84 -10.38 1.42 13.64
N ILE A 85 -10.54 0.41 12.78
CA ILE A 85 -9.55 0.08 11.74
C ILE A 85 -9.30 1.27 10.81
N LYS A 86 -10.35 1.96 10.36
CA LYS A 86 -10.20 3.14 9.50
C LYS A 86 -9.35 4.24 10.14
N ARG A 87 -9.54 4.49 11.44
CA ARG A 87 -8.75 5.45 12.20
C ARG A 87 -7.28 5.02 12.27
N GLN A 88 -7.00 3.75 12.52
CA GLN A 88 -5.63 3.22 12.52
C GLN A 88 -4.95 3.36 11.14
N ILE A 89 -5.67 3.01 10.06
CA ILE A 89 -5.18 3.20 8.68
C ILE A 89 -4.75 4.65 8.47
N ASN A 90 -5.64 5.60 8.76
CA ASN A 90 -5.43 7.01 8.45
C ASN A 90 -4.43 7.74 9.35
N SER A 91 -4.24 7.28 10.58
CA SER A 91 -3.38 7.96 11.57
C SER A 91 -2.04 7.28 11.82
N VAL A 92 -1.91 6.00 11.46
CA VAL A 92 -0.72 5.20 11.76
C VAL A 92 -0.18 4.54 10.50
N TRP A 93 -0.97 3.72 9.81
CA TRP A 93 -0.41 2.81 8.79
C TRP A 93 0.01 3.50 7.50
N ILE A 94 -0.74 4.52 7.05
CA ILE A 94 -0.40 5.26 5.83
C ILE A 94 0.35 6.56 6.11
N TYR A 95 0.52 6.93 7.39
CA TYR A 95 1.22 8.15 7.75
C TYR A 95 2.74 7.94 7.58
N PRO A 96 3.48 8.93 7.06
CA PRO A 96 4.93 8.83 6.97
C PRO A 96 5.56 8.54 8.34
N PRO A 97 6.70 7.82 8.39
CA PRO A 97 7.46 7.67 9.62
C PRO A 97 7.88 9.04 10.15
N ALA A 98 8.27 9.09 11.44
CA ALA A 98 8.89 10.28 12.00
C ALA A 98 10.05 10.77 11.11
N ALA A 99 10.32 12.08 11.13
CA ALA A 99 11.39 12.72 10.36
C ALA A 99 12.79 12.39 10.92
N ASP A 100 13.07 11.10 11.04
CA ASP A 100 14.33 10.50 11.43
C ASP A 100 14.86 9.69 10.26
N ARG A 101 16.17 9.84 9.98
CA ARG A 101 16.78 9.24 8.81
C ARG A 101 16.76 7.71 8.86
N ALA A 102 17.04 7.12 10.02
CA ALA A 102 17.13 5.66 10.14
C ALA A 102 15.73 5.04 9.99
N LEU A 103 14.72 5.63 10.62
CA LEU A 103 13.33 5.19 10.49
C LEU A 103 12.80 5.36 9.07
N ALA A 104 13.11 6.48 8.41
CA ALA A 104 12.70 6.72 7.02
C ALA A 104 13.32 5.70 6.05
N LEU A 105 14.60 5.38 6.22
CA LEU A 105 15.27 4.37 5.39
C LEU A 105 14.73 2.95 5.66
N ALA A 106 14.48 2.59 6.91
CA ALA A 106 13.89 1.30 7.25
C ALA A 106 12.48 1.15 6.66
N ALA A 107 11.65 2.22 6.71
CA ALA A 107 10.31 2.22 6.15
C ALA A 107 10.26 2.20 4.61
N ALA A 108 11.40 2.42 3.95
CA ALA A 108 11.52 2.41 2.49
C ALA A 108 11.83 1.00 1.92
N ASP A 109 12.06 -0.01 2.77
CA ASP A 109 12.37 -1.37 2.33
C ASP A 109 11.22 -1.95 1.46
N PRO A 110 11.49 -2.30 0.18
CA PRO A 110 10.48 -2.87 -0.71
C PRO A 110 10.00 -4.25 -0.29
N LEU A 111 10.66 -4.93 0.66
CA LEU A 111 10.30 -6.26 1.13
C LEU A 111 9.38 -6.25 2.37
N ILE A 112 9.00 -5.07 2.88
CA ILE A 112 7.99 -4.96 3.94
C ILE A 112 6.69 -5.59 3.46
N ALA A 113 6.28 -6.68 4.14
CA ALA A 113 5.06 -7.40 3.81
C ALA A 113 3.83 -6.52 3.96
N ILE A 114 2.91 -6.67 3.01
CA ILE A 114 1.62 -5.98 2.98
C ILE A 114 0.61 -6.94 3.61
N VAL A 115 0.35 -6.71 4.90
CA VAL A 115 -0.50 -7.56 5.74
C VAL A 115 -1.90 -7.01 5.91
#